data_AF-A0A3C0ATW6-F1
#
_entry.id   AF-A0A3C0ATW6-F1
#
_cell.length_a   1.000
_cell.length_b   1.000
_cell.length_c   1.000
_cell.angle_alpha   90.00
_cell.angle_beta   90.00
_cell.angle_gamma   90.00
#
_symmetry.space_group_name_H-M   'P 1'
#
loop_
_entity.id
_entity.type
_entity.pdbx_description
1 polymer ?
#
loop_
_entity_poly.entity_id
_entity_poly.type
_entity_poly.pdbx_seq_one_letter_code
_entity_poly.pdbx_strand_id
1 'polypeptide(L)'
;WVPFKGSTSQQMISQILHTEPVPPHKWNASVPRDLETICLKAMSKVVSDRYNTASELAADLQRFIEDKPITARRLAPQEKLWRWVKRNRLLSAACTTICLLLLSGMTAMMVMHDDGKWQVNVHTDPPDARILVYPRDPISGEPDTSIKFEADGTTPNTLRLAPGEYYVVAILEGTPRFHHVFRKVPPRGTETPIGSTKNRFWQKTGPDTIDWPEIIIPTQRVLDEMVLIKGIENSVPDLFVSTKEFTNRDYLIIRPDTSSSKLARQSPPDEPYYPKGQDLAIHFAEEAGGRLMTDKEFEHIVHSIPSYPDLQNFLQKGAEWTASRATPEQIKSSDVALELNPEFRTSNFIGLSVFRGDISHQIGSKLNAKPTASFSVKAAVCYGRSSEIGFRLVRLAGSIPPKKQPPK
;
A
#
# COMPACT_ATOMS: atom_id res chain seq x y z
N TRP A 1 47.60 48.09 -19.35
CA TRP A 1 47.21 46.68 -19.10
C TRP A 1 48.21 45.79 -19.81
N VAL A 2 48.68 44.73 -19.16
CA VAL A 2 49.52 43.70 -19.79
C VAL A 2 48.90 42.33 -19.51
N PRO A 3 48.82 41.43 -20.51
CA PRO A 3 48.11 40.15 -20.38
C PRO A 3 48.79 39.16 -19.43
N PHE A 4 50.09 39.29 -19.21
CA PHE A 4 50.88 38.44 -18.31
C PHE A 4 51.75 39.32 -17.41
N LYS A 5 51.94 38.91 -16.15
CA LYS A 5 52.76 39.60 -15.15
C LYS A 5 53.59 38.56 -14.41
N GLY A 6 54.90 38.75 -14.33
CA GLY A 6 55.81 37.89 -13.55
C GLY A 6 56.88 38.73 -12.88
N SER A 7 57.32 38.34 -11.68
CA SER A 7 58.43 39.00 -10.98
C SER A 7 59.80 38.55 -11.51
N THR A 8 59.85 37.48 -12.30
CA THR A 8 61.04 36.98 -12.99
C THR A 8 60.75 36.60 -14.44
N SER A 9 61.77 36.65 -15.31
CA SER A 9 61.65 36.28 -16.74
C SER A 9 61.16 34.85 -16.95
N GLN A 10 61.58 33.91 -16.09
CA GLN A 10 61.15 32.51 -16.16
C GLN A 10 59.65 32.35 -15.87
N GLN A 11 59.11 33.07 -14.87
CA GLN A 11 57.68 33.07 -14.59
C GLN A 11 56.88 33.67 -15.76
N MET A 12 57.38 34.74 -16.38
CA MET A 12 56.74 35.37 -17.53
C MET A 12 56.69 34.43 -18.74
N ILE A 13 57.81 33.75 -19.07
CA ILE A 13 57.85 32.75 -20.14
C ILE A 13 56.88 31.60 -19.86
N SER A 14 56.86 31.09 -18.62
CA SER A 14 55.93 30.02 -18.23
C SER A 14 54.46 30.42 -18.43
N GLN A 15 54.07 31.64 -18.01
CA GLN A 15 52.72 32.15 -18.24
C GLN A 15 52.41 32.33 -19.74
N ILE A 16 53.37 32.83 -20.53
CA ILE A 16 53.23 32.97 -21.98
C ILE A 16 53.06 31.61 -22.65
N LEU A 17 53.67 30.53 -22.14
CA LEU A 17 53.57 29.21 -22.76
C LEU A 17 52.33 28.43 -22.31
N HIS A 18 51.92 28.55 -21.04
CA HIS A 18 50.97 27.61 -20.43
C HIS A 18 49.64 28.23 -19.97
N THR A 19 49.60 29.55 -19.78
CA THR A 19 48.43 30.25 -19.22
C THR A 19 47.69 31.02 -20.32
N GLU A 20 46.37 30.82 -20.41
CA GLU A 20 45.53 31.61 -21.30
C GLU A 20 45.45 33.08 -20.82
N PRO A 21 45.52 34.08 -21.72
CA PRO A 21 45.43 35.48 -21.33
C PRO A 21 44.07 35.79 -20.73
N VAL A 22 44.04 36.60 -19.67
CA VAL A 22 42.79 37.07 -19.07
C VAL A 22 42.08 37.99 -20.08
N PRO A 23 40.76 37.78 -20.36
CA PRO A 23 40.02 38.62 -21.30
C PRO A 23 40.08 40.11 -20.91
N PRO A 24 40.38 41.04 -21.84
CA PRO A 24 40.42 42.48 -21.59
C PRO A 24 39.18 43.03 -20.89
N HIS A 25 37.98 42.51 -21.23
CA HIS A 25 36.72 42.96 -20.65
C HIS A 25 36.62 42.69 -19.13
N LYS A 26 37.39 41.74 -18.58
CA LYS A 26 37.48 41.53 -17.13
C LYS A 26 38.25 42.65 -16.41
N TRP A 27 39.12 43.35 -17.12
CA TRP A 27 39.91 44.46 -16.58
C TRP A 27 39.27 45.82 -16.84
N ASN A 28 38.59 45.97 -17.97
CA ASN A 28 37.82 47.16 -18.32
C ASN A 28 36.56 46.74 -19.09
N ALA A 29 35.41 46.85 -18.43
CA ALA A 29 34.12 46.49 -19.02
C ALA A 29 33.71 47.34 -20.23
N SER A 30 34.39 48.47 -20.46
CA SER A 30 34.15 49.34 -21.64
C SER A 30 34.78 48.79 -22.92
N VAL A 31 35.59 47.71 -22.84
CA VAL A 31 36.24 47.12 -24.02
C VAL A 31 35.19 46.33 -24.83
N PRO A 32 34.98 46.68 -26.12
CA PRO A 32 34.02 45.96 -26.96
C PRO A 32 34.38 44.48 -27.15
N ARG A 33 33.35 43.63 -27.23
CA ARG A 33 33.49 42.16 -27.31
C ARG A 33 34.25 41.67 -28.53
N ASP A 34 34.17 42.41 -29.63
CA ASP A 34 34.80 42.09 -30.90
C ASP A 34 36.30 42.37 -30.85
N LEU A 35 36.69 43.53 -30.29
CA LEU A 35 38.09 43.84 -30.02
C LEU A 35 38.75 42.82 -29.06
N GLU A 36 38.03 42.42 -28.01
CA GLU A 36 38.47 41.34 -27.14
C GLU A 36 38.70 40.03 -27.91
N THR A 37 37.81 39.69 -28.86
CA THR A 37 37.92 38.47 -29.67
C THR A 37 39.16 38.52 -30.57
N ILE A 38 39.43 39.67 -31.20
CA ILE A 38 40.64 39.90 -32.00
C ILE A 38 41.91 39.74 -31.15
N CYS A 39 41.96 40.40 -29.98
CA CYS A 39 43.12 40.32 -29.08
C CYS A 39 43.38 38.90 -28.59
N LEU A 40 42.32 38.17 -28.20
CA LEU A 40 42.44 36.78 -27.73
C LEU A 40 42.87 35.83 -28.85
N LYS A 41 42.38 36.02 -30.07
CA LYS A 41 42.81 35.25 -31.25
C LYS A 41 44.30 35.46 -31.53
N ALA A 42 44.75 36.71 -31.55
CA ALA A 42 46.16 37.05 -31.78
C ALA A 42 47.10 36.43 -30.72
N MET A 43 46.65 36.34 -29.47
CA MET A 43 47.42 35.79 -28.35
C MET A 43 47.22 34.28 -28.10
N SER A 44 46.49 33.57 -28.96
CA SER A 44 46.21 32.13 -28.79
C SER A 44 47.49 31.32 -28.63
N LYS A 45 47.49 30.28 -27.79
CA LYS A 45 48.68 29.41 -27.65
C LYS A 45 48.87 28.47 -28.84
N VAL A 46 47.79 28.15 -29.55
CA VAL A 46 47.80 27.27 -30.72
C VAL A 46 47.99 28.12 -31.97
N VAL A 47 49.03 27.81 -32.76
CA VAL A 47 49.40 28.61 -33.95
C VAL A 47 48.26 28.65 -34.97
N SER A 48 47.55 27.55 -35.20
CA SER A 48 46.41 27.48 -36.13
C SER A 48 45.21 28.36 -35.73
N ASP A 49 45.14 28.78 -34.48
CA ASP A 49 44.07 29.65 -33.98
C ASP A 49 44.48 31.13 -33.99
N ARG A 50 45.73 31.45 -34.33
CA ARG A 50 46.17 32.83 -34.56
C ARG A 50 45.79 33.28 -35.97
N TYR A 51 46.01 34.55 -36.25
CA TYR A 51 46.07 35.02 -37.62
C TYR A 51 47.30 34.41 -38.31
N ASN A 52 47.12 33.88 -39.51
CA ASN A 52 48.23 33.27 -40.26
C ASN A 52 49.24 34.31 -40.70
N THR A 53 48.76 35.53 -40.95
CA THR A 53 49.59 36.67 -41.36
C THR A 53 49.22 37.93 -40.57
N ALA A 54 50.15 38.87 -40.47
CA ALA A 54 49.87 40.19 -39.89
C ALA A 54 48.80 40.96 -40.66
N SER A 55 48.67 40.71 -41.97
CA SER A 55 47.64 41.33 -42.82
C SER A 55 46.22 40.92 -42.41
N GLU A 56 46.01 39.65 -42.04
CA GLU A 56 44.71 39.19 -41.54
C GLU A 56 44.31 39.85 -40.21
N LEU A 57 45.27 40.06 -39.31
CA LEU A 57 45.05 40.80 -38.07
C LEU A 57 44.70 42.27 -38.35
N ALA A 58 45.45 42.91 -39.25
CA ALA A 58 45.19 44.30 -39.65
C ALA A 58 43.80 44.44 -40.29
N ALA A 59 43.39 43.49 -41.13
CA ALA A 59 42.06 43.48 -41.75
C ALA A 59 40.92 43.38 -40.71
N ASP A 60 41.06 42.54 -39.69
CA ASP A 60 40.05 42.44 -38.63
C ASP A 60 40.02 43.67 -37.71
N LEU A 61 41.17 44.29 -37.45
CA LEU A 61 41.22 45.59 -36.75
C LEU A 61 40.55 46.70 -37.56
N GLN A 62 40.78 46.74 -38.88
CA GLN A 62 40.13 47.70 -39.77
C GLN A 62 38.61 47.49 -39.81
N ARG A 63 38.14 46.24 -39.92
CA ARG A 63 36.70 45.92 -39.84
C ARG A 63 36.10 46.40 -38.52
N PHE A 64 36.79 46.18 -37.40
CA PHE A 64 36.34 46.65 -36.10
C PHE A 64 36.23 48.19 -36.02
N ILE A 65 37.23 48.93 -36.55
CA ILE A 65 37.20 50.40 -36.60
C ILE A 65 36.05 50.91 -37.49
N GLU A 66 35.75 50.21 -38.57
CA GLU A 66 34.68 50.53 -39.52
C GLU A 66 33.29 50.01 -39.09
N ASP A 67 33.16 49.47 -37.88
CA ASP A 67 31.94 48.85 -37.33
C ASP A 67 31.36 47.74 -38.23
N LYS A 68 32.25 47.01 -38.93
CA LYS A 68 31.92 45.86 -39.76
C LYS A 68 32.12 44.55 -38.99
N PRO A 69 31.33 43.50 -39.29
CA PRO A 69 31.51 42.19 -38.67
C PRO A 69 32.95 41.65 -38.83
N ILE A 70 33.60 41.30 -37.72
CA ILE A 70 34.95 40.74 -37.69
C ILE A 70 34.98 39.27 -38.14
N THR A 71 36.11 38.78 -38.66
CA THR A 71 36.23 37.37 -39.08
C THR A 71 36.60 36.42 -37.94
N ALA A 72 37.23 36.94 -36.88
CA ALA A 72 37.54 36.17 -35.68
C ALA A 72 36.28 35.68 -34.95
N ARG A 73 36.17 34.36 -34.75
CA ARG A 73 35.11 33.73 -33.95
C ARG A 73 35.60 33.42 -32.55
N ARG A 74 34.74 33.61 -31.55
CA ARG A 74 34.98 33.16 -30.18
C ARG A 74 35.02 31.64 -30.13
N LEU A 75 36.05 31.09 -29.50
CA LEU A 75 36.13 29.65 -29.17
C LEU A 75 34.93 29.25 -28.32
N ALA A 76 34.20 28.24 -28.79
CA ALA A 76 32.99 27.78 -28.11
C ALA A 76 33.35 27.13 -26.76
N PRO A 77 32.49 27.23 -25.73
CA PRO A 77 32.73 26.62 -24.41
C PRO A 77 33.04 25.11 -24.50
N GLN A 78 32.36 24.42 -25.42
CA GLN A 78 32.57 23.01 -25.76
C GLN A 78 33.98 22.71 -26.29
N GLU A 79 34.54 23.56 -27.15
CA GLU A 79 35.91 23.39 -27.67
C GLU A 79 36.96 23.62 -26.59
N LYS A 80 36.71 24.58 -25.67
CA LYS A 80 37.56 24.81 -24.50
C LYS A 80 37.56 23.60 -23.56
N LEU A 81 36.40 23.00 -23.32
CA LEU A 81 36.26 21.79 -22.52
C LEU A 81 36.99 20.60 -23.17
N TRP A 82 36.82 20.40 -24.48
CA TRP A 82 37.52 19.34 -25.23
C TRP A 82 39.05 19.47 -25.16
N ARG A 83 39.56 20.71 -25.29
CA ARG A 83 41.00 20.99 -25.18
C ARG A 83 41.52 20.78 -23.77
N TRP A 84 40.74 21.15 -22.75
CA TRP A 84 41.08 20.88 -21.35
C TRP A 84 41.14 19.37 -21.08
N VAL A 85 40.19 18.59 -21.60
CA VAL A 85 40.18 17.13 -21.53
C VAL A 85 41.43 16.54 -22.20
N LYS A 86 41.79 17.01 -23.40
CA LYS A 86 42.99 16.54 -24.12
C LYS A 86 44.28 16.88 -23.38
N ARG A 87 44.36 18.05 -22.71
CA ARG A 87 45.56 18.52 -22.00
C ARG A 87 45.73 17.86 -20.63
N ASN A 88 44.62 17.49 -19.98
CA ASN A 88 44.61 16.93 -18.62
C ASN A 88 44.04 15.50 -18.59
N ARG A 89 44.61 14.59 -19.41
CA ARG A 89 44.11 13.21 -19.59
C ARG A 89 43.82 12.47 -18.29
N LEU A 90 44.73 12.52 -17.31
CA LEU A 90 44.57 11.83 -16.02
C LEU A 90 43.40 12.38 -15.19
N LEU A 91 43.29 13.71 -15.09
CA LEU A 91 42.18 14.37 -14.39
C LEU A 91 40.85 14.12 -15.09
N SER A 92 40.82 14.18 -16.42
CA SER A 92 39.61 13.87 -17.19
C SER A 92 39.17 12.42 -17.01
N ALA A 93 40.11 11.47 -17.03
CA ALA A 93 39.83 10.06 -16.77
C ALA A 93 39.22 9.90 -15.37
N ALA A 94 39.86 10.44 -14.33
CA ALA A 94 39.37 10.39 -12.95
C ALA A 94 37.97 10.99 -12.77
N CYS A 95 37.71 12.16 -13.35
CA CYS A 95 36.38 12.77 -13.32
C CYS A 95 35.33 11.89 -14.01
N THR A 96 35.69 11.28 -15.14
CA THR A 96 34.77 10.39 -15.88
C THR A 96 34.45 9.14 -15.06
N THR A 97 35.46 8.52 -14.43
CA THR A 97 35.23 7.36 -13.55
C THR A 97 34.37 7.73 -12.34
N ILE A 98 34.61 8.88 -11.71
CA ILE A 98 33.79 9.35 -10.60
C ILE A 98 32.34 9.57 -11.05
N CYS A 99 32.11 10.23 -12.18
CA CYS A 99 30.75 10.43 -12.71
C CYS A 99 30.04 9.10 -13.01
N LEU A 100 30.74 8.12 -13.58
CA LEU A 100 30.18 6.80 -13.85
C LEU A 100 29.86 6.05 -12.56
N LEU A 101 30.72 6.12 -11.53
CA LEU A 101 30.48 5.52 -10.22
C LEU A 101 29.32 6.18 -9.48
N LEU A 102 29.15 7.49 -9.61
CA LEU A 102 28.01 8.20 -9.02
C LEU A 102 26.70 7.85 -9.75
N LEU A 103 26.71 7.76 -11.09
CA LEU A 103 25.56 7.31 -11.86
C LEU A 103 25.20 5.85 -11.56
N SER A 104 26.18 4.97 -11.46
CA SER A 104 25.95 3.57 -11.11
C SER A 104 25.45 3.43 -9.67
N GLY A 105 25.96 4.22 -8.74
CA GLY A 105 25.46 4.33 -7.37
C GLY A 105 24.02 4.83 -7.30
N MET A 106 23.67 5.88 -8.05
CA MET A 106 22.30 6.40 -8.12
C MET A 106 21.31 5.38 -8.70
N THR A 107 21.68 4.73 -9.79
CA THR A 107 20.83 3.69 -10.41
C THR A 107 20.69 2.47 -9.51
N ALA A 108 21.77 2.02 -8.86
CA ALA A 108 21.72 0.95 -7.87
C ALA A 108 20.84 1.33 -6.67
N MET A 109 20.93 2.56 -6.15
CA MET A 109 20.06 3.04 -5.07
C MET A 109 18.59 3.09 -5.49
N MET A 110 18.28 3.54 -6.71
CA MET A 110 16.91 3.55 -7.23
C MET A 110 16.33 2.13 -7.37
N VAL A 111 17.13 1.17 -7.84
CA VAL A 111 16.71 -0.23 -7.99
C VAL A 111 16.63 -0.96 -6.65
N MET A 112 17.53 -0.65 -5.71
CA MET A 112 17.53 -1.24 -4.36
C MET A 112 16.48 -0.65 -3.43
N HIS A 113 15.77 0.42 -3.83
CA HIS A 113 14.69 1.01 -3.03
C HIS A 113 13.34 0.31 -3.22
N ASP A 114 13.21 -0.71 -4.07
CA ASP A 114 12.01 -1.57 -4.03
C ASP A 114 12.07 -2.46 -2.78
N ASP A 115 11.56 -1.93 -1.67
CA ASP A 115 11.36 -2.64 -0.39
C ASP A 115 10.31 -3.77 -0.49
N GLY A 116 9.80 -4.04 -1.69
CA GLY A 116 8.79 -5.06 -1.98
C GLY A 116 7.40 -4.67 -1.53
N LYS A 117 7.18 -3.43 -1.06
CA LYS A 117 5.91 -2.96 -0.51
C LYS A 117 5.13 -2.12 -1.53
N TRP A 118 3.81 -2.16 -1.37
CA TRP A 118 2.88 -1.29 -2.09
C TRP A 118 2.65 0.00 -1.31
N GLN A 119 2.45 1.11 -2.01
CA GLN A 119 1.70 2.25 -1.49
C GLN A 119 0.21 1.92 -1.61
N VAL A 120 -0.51 1.97 -0.50
CA VAL A 120 -1.91 1.58 -0.41
C VAL A 120 -2.72 2.79 0.00
N ASN A 121 -3.55 3.29 -0.91
CA ASN A 121 -4.47 4.38 -0.64
C ASN A 121 -5.74 3.84 0.01
N VAL A 122 -6.15 4.49 1.09
CA VAL A 122 -7.32 4.13 1.88
C VAL A 122 -8.23 5.33 2.01
N HIS A 123 -9.48 5.13 1.61
CA HIS A 123 -10.56 6.09 1.69
C HIS A 123 -11.56 5.64 2.76
N THR A 124 -12.14 6.60 3.47
CA THR A 124 -13.15 6.34 4.50
C THR A 124 -14.31 7.32 4.36
N ASP A 125 -15.51 6.86 4.71
CA ASP A 125 -16.69 7.70 4.88
C ASP A 125 -17.24 7.50 6.30
N PRO A 126 -17.20 8.51 7.19
CA PRO A 126 -16.72 9.88 6.96
C PRO A 126 -15.19 9.99 6.75
N PRO A 127 -14.70 11.11 6.18
CA PRO A 127 -13.29 11.24 5.80
C PRO A 127 -12.30 11.45 6.95
N ASP A 128 -12.77 11.69 8.15
CA ASP A 128 -11.93 11.99 9.32
C ASP A 128 -11.65 10.75 10.18
N ALA A 129 -11.82 9.56 9.60
CA ALA A 129 -11.63 8.33 10.35
C ALA A 129 -10.14 7.98 10.49
N ARG A 130 -9.74 7.67 11.72
CA ARG A 130 -8.43 7.11 12.02
C ARG A 130 -8.39 5.64 11.61
N ILE A 131 -7.33 5.26 10.90
CA ILE A 131 -7.19 3.90 10.37
C ILE A 131 -6.05 3.18 11.08
N LEU A 132 -6.36 2.02 11.64
CA LEU A 132 -5.38 1.09 12.21
C LEU A 132 -5.34 -0.17 11.35
N VAL A 133 -4.14 -0.58 10.95
CA VAL A 133 -3.94 -1.75 10.08
C VAL A 133 -3.01 -2.74 10.78
N TYR A 134 -3.47 -4.00 10.84
CA TYR A 134 -2.76 -5.11 11.45
C TYR A 134 -2.54 -6.19 10.39
N PRO A 135 -1.31 -6.69 10.17
CA PRO A 135 -1.09 -7.82 9.29
C PRO A 135 -1.77 -9.05 9.89
N ARG A 136 -2.31 -9.93 9.05
CA ARG A 136 -2.87 -11.21 9.47
C ARG A 136 -1.83 -12.30 9.30
N ASP A 137 -1.75 -13.18 10.29
CA ASP A 137 -0.97 -14.40 10.19
C ASP A 137 -1.51 -15.25 9.00
N PRO A 138 -0.66 -15.62 8.03
CA PRO A 138 -1.07 -16.41 6.88
C PRO A 138 -1.63 -17.80 7.21
N ILE A 139 -1.28 -18.36 8.38
CA ILE A 139 -1.65 -19.70 8.83
C ILE A 139 -2.91 -19.65 9.70
N SER A 140 -2.88 -18.86 10.78
CA SER A 140 -4.02 -18.78 11.71
C SER A 140 -5.14 -17.86 11.22
N GLY A 141 -4.81 -16.87 10.39
CA GLY A 141 -5.74 -15.83 9.97
C GLY A 141 -6.04 -14.81 11.07
N GLU A 142 -5.41 -14.89 12.24
CA GLU A 142 -5.59 -13.93 13.32
C GLU A 142 -4.79 -12.65 13.02
N PRO A 143 -5.26 -11.47 13.44
CA PRO A 143 -4.50 -10.24 13.33
C PRO A 143 -3.30 -10.26 14.30
N ASP A 144 -2.10 -9.97 13.78
CA ASP A 144 -0.93 -9.74 14.61
C ASP A 144 -1.00 -8.34 15.22
N THR A 145 -1.46 -8.28 16.47
CA THR A 145 -1.62 -7.03 17.20
C THR A 145 -0.31 -6.37 17.61
N SER A 146 0.83 -7.06 17.46
CA SER A 146 2.15 -6.50 17.77
C SER A 146 2.65 -5.52 16.71
N ILE A 147 2.20 -5.68 15.46
CA ILE A 147 2.54 -4.81 14.34
C ILE A 147 1.33 -3.94 13.99
N LYS A 148 1.48 -2.63 14.18
CA LYS A 148 0.43 -1.65 13.92
C LYS A 148 0.93 -0.61 12.92
N PHE A 149 0.23 -0.48 11.80
CA PHE A 149 0.36 0.68 10.92
C PHE A 149 -0.81 1.62 11.19
N GLU A 150 -0.51 2.89 11.40
CA GLU A 150 -1.51 3.92 11.66
C GLU A 150 -1.45 4.92 10.51
N ALA A 151 -2.61 5.28 9.98
CA ALA A 151 -2.69 6.29 8.94
C ALA A 151 -2.94 7.66 9.57
N ASP A 152 -2.18 8.66 9.15
CA ASP A 152 -2.24 10.02 9.68
C ASP A 152 -3.15 10.92 8.83
N GLY A 153 -4.15 11.55 9.44
CA GLY A 153 -4.92 12.63 8.82
C GLY A 153 -6.23 12.22 8.14
N THR A 154 -6.71 13.10 7.26
CA THR A 154 -7.97 12.97 6.51
C THR A 154 -7.74 12.24 5.18
N THR A 155 -8.71 11.43 4.75
CA THR A 155 -8.59 10.63 3.50
C THR A 155 -8.40 11.50 2.24
N PRO A 156 -7.68 10.99 1.22
CA PRO A 156 -7.06 9.67 1.15
C PRO A 156 -5.80 9.54 2.02
N ASN A 157 -5.70 8.40 2.71
CA ASN A 157 -4.54 8.03 3.51
C ASN A 157 -3.66 7.05 2.74
N THR A 158 -2.34 7.25 2.71
CA THR A 158 -1.41 6.34 2.03
C THR A 158 -0.56 5.56 3.03
N LEU A 159 -0.62 4.23 2.96
CA LEU A 159 0.15 3.31 3.80
C LEU A 159 1.18 2.54 2.97
N ARG A 160 2.36 2.24 3.54
CA ARG A 160 3.38 1.41 2.87
C ARG A 160 3.33 -0.02 3.41
N LEU A 161 2.64 -0.91 2.70
CA LEU A 161 2.30 -2.26 3.17
C LEU A 161 2.93 -3.35 2.29
N ALA A 162 3.43 -4.42 2.91
CA ALA A 162 3.92 -5.59 2.19
C ALA A 162 2.75 -6.40 1.59
N PRO A 163 2.96 -7.20 0.53
CA PRO A 163 1.98 -8.18 0.07
C PRO A 163 1.50 -9.09 1.22
N GLY A 164 0.20 -9.30 1.31
CA GLY A 164 -0.39 -10.03 2.44
C GLY A 164 -1.84 -9.66 2.70
N GLU A 165 -2.37 -10.16 3.80
CA GLU A 165 -3.73 -9.89 4.23
C GLU A 165 -3.72 -9.08 5.52
N TYR A 166 -4.69 -8.19 5.62
CA TYR A 166 -4.72 -7.18 6.67
C TYR A 166 -6.11 -7.09 7.29
N TYR A 167 -6.10 -6.94 8.60
CA TYR A 167 -7.26 -6.56 9.39
C TYR A 167 -7.19 -5.06 9.63
N VAL A 168 -8.22 -4.34 9.19
CA VAL A 168 -8.24 -2.87 9.18
C VAL A 168 -9.39 -2.40 10.05
N VAL A 169 -9.09 -1.46 10.94
CA VAL A 169 -10.02 -0.84 11.87
C VAL A 169 -10.09 0.65 11.56
N ALA A 170 -11.24 1.10 11.05
CA ALA A 170 -11.52 2.52 10.82
C ALA A 170 -12.35 3.06 12.00
N ILE A 171 -11.89 4.13 12.64
CA ILE A 171 -12.43 4.67 13.90
C ILE A 171 -12.77 6.14 13.68
N LEU A 172 -14.01 6.52 13.94
CA LEU A 172 -14.40 7.93 13.92
C LEU A 172 -14.17 8.53 15.32
N GLU A 173 -13.08 9.29 15.46
CA GLU A 173 -12.65 9.89 16.72
C GLU A 173 -13.74 10.76 17.36
N GLY A 174 -13.81 10.74 18.69
CA GLY A 174 -14.85 11.45 19.45
C GLY A 174 -16.24 10.80 19.39
N THR A 175 -16.39 9.66 18.72
CA THR A 175 -17.65 8.90 18.66
C THR A 175 -17.41 7.42 18.99
N PRO A 176 -18.45 6.65 19.35
CA PRO A 176 -18.34 5.19 19.49
C PRO A 176 -18.38 4.47 18.11
N ARG A 177 -18.33 5.19 16.99
CA ARG A 177 -18.46 4.61 15.64
C ARG A 177 -17.10 4.13 15.14
N PHE A 178 -17.05 2.88 14.72
CA PHE A 178 -15.90 2.26 14.08
C PHE A 178 -16.39 1.18 13.12
N HIS A 179 -15.50 0.69 12.27
CA HIS A 179 -15.79 -0.38 11.32
C HIS A 179 -14.58 -1.26 11.10
N HIS A 180 -14.81 -2.57 10.98
CA HIS A 180 -13.77 -3.57 10.77
C HIS A 180 -13.88 -4.15 9.39
N VAL A 181 -12.79 -4.08 8.63
CA VAL A 181 -12.73 -4.67 7.30
C VAL A 181 -11.53 -5.57 7.14
N PHE A 182 -11.65 -6.52 6.23
CA PHE A 182 -10.52 -7.28 5.73
C PHE A 182 -10.06 -6.68 4.41
N ARG A 183 -8.75 -6.59 4.21
CA ARG A 183 -8.18 -6.12 2.94
C ARG A 183 -6.99 -6.97 2.55
N LYS A 184 -6.72 -7.04 1.25
CA LYS A 184 -5.59 -7.79 0.69
C LYS A 184 -4.68 -6.85 -0.09
N VAL A 185 -3.38 -7.00 0.12
CA VAL A 185 -2.34 -6.41 -0.71
C VAL A 185 -1.81 -7.53 -1.62
N PRO A 186 -1.87 -7.36 -2.95
CA PRO A 186 -1.48 -8.39 -3.89
C PRO A 186 0.04 -8.61 -3.90
N PRO A 187 0.52 -9.77 -4.38
CA PRO A 187 1.92 -9.95 -4.74
C PRO A 187 2.40 -8.86 -5.72
N ARG A 188 3.67 -8.46 -5.62
CA ARG A 188 4.29 -7.53 -6.56
C ARG A 188 4.22 -8.08 -7.99
N GLY A 189 4.01 -7.21 -8.98
CA GLY A 189 3.82 -7.60 -10.38
C GLY A 189 2.40 -8.07 -10.75
N THR A 190 1.47 -8.10 -9.79
CA THR A 190 0.06 -8.35 -10.11
C THR A 190 -0.55 -7.10 -10.74
N GLU A 191 -1.15 -7.23 -11.93
CA GLU A 191 -1.77 -6.11 -12.65
C GLU A 191 -3.28 -5.99 -12.41
N THR A 192 -3.96 -7.11 -12.16
CA THR A 192 -5.43 -7.16 -12.03
C THR A 192 -5.87 -7.81 -10.72
N PRO A 193 -6.96 -7.33 -10.09
CA PRO A 193 -7.48 -7.93 -8.87
C PRO A 193 -7.98 -9.36 -9.08
N ILE A 194 -7.76 -10.21 -8.09
CA ILE A 194 -8.22 -11.60 -8.06
C ILE A 194 -9.48 -11.66 -7.18
N GLY A 195 -10.64 -11.47 -7.79
CA GLY A 195 -11.95 -11.54 -7.12
C GLY A 195 -12.75 -10.23 -7.15
N SER A 196 -14.05 -10.33 -6.90
CA SER A 196 -15.00 -9.20 -6.94
C SER A 196 -15.49 -8.74 -5.56
N THR A 197 -15.05 -9.39 -4.48
CA THR A 197 -15.44 -9.03 -3.11
C THR A 197 -14.55 -7.94 -2.55
N LYS A 198 -15.11 -7.00 -1.77
CA LYS A 198 -14.37 -5.85 -1.21
C LYS A 198 -13.11 -6.23 -0.43
N ASN A 199 -13.12 -7.39 0.24
CA ASN A 199 -11.98 -7.87 1.00
C ASN A 199 -10.78 -8.31 0.13
N ARG A 200 -11.01 -8.62 -1.14
CA ARG A 200 -9.97 -9.06 -2.10
C ARG A 200 -9.73 -8.07 -3.23
N PHE A 201 -10.68 -7.18 -3.47
CA PHE A 201 -10.61 -6.17 -4.51
C PHE A 201 -9.60 -5.08 -4.16
N TRP A 202 -8.92 -4.59 -5.19
CA TRP A 202 -8.03 -3.44 -5.16
C TRP A 202 -7.90 -2.94 -6.59
N GLN A 203 -7.51 -1.68 -6.76
CA GLN A 203 -7.29 -1.08 -8.08
C GLN A 203 -5.88 -0.53 -8.16
N LYS A 204 -5.14 -0.87 -9.22
CA LYS A 204 -3.82 -0.28 -9.47
C LYS A 204 -4.00 1.16 -9.97
N THR A 205 -3.39 2.12 -9.28
CA THR A 205 -3.45 3.56 -9.61
C THR A 205 -2.09 4.13 -10.00
N GLY A 206 -0.99 3.41 -9.70
CA GLY A 206 0.36 3.74 -10.12
C GLY A 206 1.24 2.49 -10.26
N PRO A 207 2.53 2.63 -10.61
CA PRO A 207 3.46 1.50 -10.73
C PRO A 207 3.50 0.64 -9.46
N ASP A 208 3.54 1.30 -8.30
CA ASP A 208 3.65 0.69 -6.97
C ASP A 208 2.53 1.13 -6.03
N THR A 209 1.44 1.64 -6.59
CA THR A 209 0.32 2.22 -5.84
C THR A 209 -0.98 1.50 -6.17
N ILE A 210 -1.68 1.10 -5.12
CA ILE A 210 -3.01 0.50 -5.20
C ILE A 210 -4.00 1.26 -4.32
N ASP A 211 -5.26 1.19 -4.69
CA ASP A 211 -6.38 1.73 -3.94
C ASP A 211 -7.21 0.57 -3.40
N TRP A 212 -7.49 0.60 -2.11
CA TRP A 212 -8.49 -0.28 -1.50
C TRP A 212 -9.90 0.29 -1.68
N PRO A 213 -10.94 -0.58 -1.64
CA PRO A 213 -12.31 -0.13 -1.55
C PRO A 213 -12.53 0.76 -0.33
N GLU A 214 -13.28 1.83 -0.53
CA GLU A 214 -13.69 2.77 0.51
C GLU A 214 -14.31 2.06 1.70
N ILE A 215 -13.93 2.50 2.90
CA ILE A 215 -14.42 1.96 4.17
C ILE A 215 -15.51 2.87 4.71
N ILE A 216 -16.75 2.39 4.66
CA ILE A 216 -17.92 3.14 5.13
C ILE A 216 -18.18 2.80 6.60
N ILE A 217 -18.11 3.80 7.47
CA ILE A 217 -18.33 3.64 8.91
C ILE A 217 -19.84 3.75 9.21
N PRO A 218 -20.48 2.68 9.72
CA PRO A 218 -21.92 2.64 9.91
C PRO A 218 -22.43 3.69 10.88
N THR A 219 -23.65 4.14 10.65
CA THR A 219 -24.37 5.17 11.42
C THR A 219 -25.09 4.63 12.67
N GLN A 220 -24.68 3.47 13.20
CA GLN A 220 -25.15 2.87 14.47
C GLN A 220 -26.40 1.98 14.43
N ARG A 221 -27.27 2.07 13.40
CA ARG A 221 -28.55 1.33 13.29
C ARG A 221 -28.48 -0.21 13.38
N VAL A 222 -27.29 -0.80 13.23
CA VAL A 222 -27.05 -2.26 13.25
C VAL A 222 -27.03 -2.84 14.68
N LEU A 223 -26.92 -2.00 15.71
CA LEU A 223 -26.84 -2.46 17.11
C LEU A 223 -28.20 -2.77 17.74
N ASP A 224 -29.30 -2.33 17.13
CA ASP A 224 -30.63 -2.34 17.77
C ASP A 224 -31.19 -3.76 18.03
N GLU A 225 -30.62 -4.80 17.39
CA GLU A 225 -31.01 -6.22 17.58
C GLU A 225 -29.85 -7.12 18.07
N MET A 226 -28.78 -6.53 18.62
CA MET A 226 -27.61 -7.28 19.09
C MET A 226 -27.53 -7.40 20.62
N VAL A 227 -27.10 -8.55 21.11
CA VAL A 227 -26.89 -8.83 22.54
C VAL A 227 -25.43 -8.59 22.90
N LEU A 228 -25.18 -7.82 23.96
CA LEU A 228 -23.84 -7.62 24.50
C LEU A 228 -23.39 -8.86 25.30
N ILE A 229 -22.33 -9.50 24.85
CA ILE A 229 -21.64 -10.59 25.55
C ILE A 229 -20.30 -10.07 26.05
N LYS A 230 -20.05 -10.23 27.35
CA LYS A 230 -18.76 -9.92 27.96
C LYS A 230 -17.69 -10.91 27.49
N GLY A 231 -16.55 -10.38 27.11
CA GLY A 231 -15.41 -11.12 26.64
C GLY A 231 -14.59 -11.75 27.77
N ILE A 232 -13.45 -12.32 27.39
CA ILE A 232 -12.41 -12.84 28.29
C ILE A 232 -11.18 -11.94 28.13
N GLU A 233 -10.70 -11.41 29.25
CA GLU A 233 -9.54 -10.52 29.27
C GLU A 233 -8.35 -11.11 28.50
N ASN A 234 -7.76 -10.31 27.60
CA ASN A 234 -6.63 -10.69 26.73
C ASN A 234 -6.87 -11.86 25.76
N SER A 235 -8.12 -12.32 25.58
CA SER A 235 -8.44 -13.43 24.67
C SER A 235 -9.60 -13.11 23.72
N VAL A 236 -10.76 -12.79 24.27
CA VAL A 236 -11.98 -12.48 23.50
C VAL A 236 -12.47 -11.10 23.93
N PRO A 237 -12.66 -10.14 23.04
CA PRO A 237 -13.16 -8.81 23.43
C PRO A 237 -14.65 -8.87 23.80
N ASP A 238 -15.16 -7.81 24.42
CA ASP A 238 -16.61 -7.63 24.56
C ASP A 238 -17.24 -7.49 23.16
N LEU A 239 -18.35 -8.20 22.92
CA LEU A 239 -18.98 -8.32 21.60
C LEU A 239 -20.47 -8.05 21.66
N PHE A 240 -20.97 -7.29 20.70
CA PHE A 240 -22.37 -7.30 20.30
C PHE A 240 -22.58 -8.42 19.28
N VAL A 241 -23.52 -9.32 19.56
CA VAL A 241 -23.79 -10.50 18.72
C VAL A 241 -25.23 -10.45 18.22
N SER A 242 -25.42 -10.64 16.91
CA SER A 242 -26.75 -10.75 16.31
C SER A 242 -27.51 -11.98 16.84
N THR A 243 -28.76 -11.76 17.25
CA THR A 243 -29.66 -12.85 17.70
C THR A 243 -30.13 -13.74 16.55
N LYS A 244 -30.10 -13.22 15.31
CA LYS A 244 -30.54 -13.90 14.08
C LYS A 244 -29.40 -14.05 13.08
N GLU A 245 -29.51 -15.07 12.23
CA GLU A 245 -28.67 -15.22 11.04
C GLU A 245 -29.00 -14.15 10.01
N PHE A 246 -28.01 -13.82 9.18
CA PHE A 246 -28.17 -12.88 8.08
C PHE A 246 -29.16 -13.44 7.05
N THR A 247 -30.19 -12.66 6.72
CA THR A 247 -31.36 -13.11 5.95
C THR A 247 -31.37 -12.65 4.50
N ASN A 248 -32.26 -13.21 3.68
CA ASN A 248 -32.53 -12.72 2.33
C ASN A 248 -33.00 -11.25 2.34
N ARG A 249 -33.74 -10.81 3.37
CA ARG A 249 -34.12 -9.41 3.55
C ARG A 249 -32.90 -8.51 3.72
N ASP A 250 -31.96 -8.90 4.58
CA ASP A 250 -30.73 -8.12 4.81
C ASP A 250 -29.90 -8.01 3.53
N TYR A 251 -29.81 -9.11 2.77
CA TYR A 251 -29.18 -9.10 1.45
C TYR A 251 -29.83 -8.08 0.50
N LEU A 252 -31.16 -8.04 0.43
CA LEU A 252 -31.88 -7.12 -0.46
C LEU A 252 -31.77 -5.65 -0.03
N ILE A 253 -31.60 -5.36 1.26
CA ILE A 253 -31.29 -4.01 1.74
C ILE A 253 -29.93 -3.54 1.21
N ILE A 254 -28.94 -4.44 1.19
CA ILE A 254 -27.58 -4.15 0.71
C ILE A 254 -27.52 -4.15 -0.84
N ARG A 255 -28.35 -4.96 -1.49
CA ARG A 255 -28.38 -5.17 -2.95
C ARG A 255 -29.81 -5.13 -3.50
N PRO A 256 -30.44 -3.96 -3.58
CA PRO A 256 -31.81 -3.85 -4.08
C PRO A 256 -31.94 -4.22 -5.57
N ASP A 257 -30.96 -3.86 -6.40
CA ASP A 257 -31.09 -3.86 -7.87
C ASP A 257 -30.00 -4.62 -8.65
N THR A 258 -29.55 -5.78 -8.16
CA THR A 258 -28.57 -6.62 -8.88
C THR A 258 -29.21 -7.78 -9.65
N SER A 259 -28.58 -8.27 -10.72
CA SER A 259 -29.05 -9.47 -11.43
C SER A 259 -29.05 -10.73 -10.54
N SER A 260 -28.13 -10.80 -9.57
CA SER A 260 -28.03 -11.84 -8.55
C SER A 260 -29.16 -11.79 -7.50
N SER A 261 -29.79 -10.62 -7.28
CA SER A 261 -30.94 -10.48 -6.36
C SER A 261 -32.22 -11.16 -6.86
N LYS A 262 -32.26 -11.63 -8.11
CA LYS A 262 -33.44 -12.32 -8.66
C LYS A 262 -33.79 -13.58 -7.86
N LEU A 263 -32.78 -14.33 -7.40
CA LEU A 263 -32.99 -15.53 -6.59
C LEU A 263 -33.42 -15.16 -5.16
N ALA A 264 -32.73 -14.20 -4.53
CA ALA A 264 -33.08 -13.73 -3.18
C ALA A 264 -34.50 -13.13 -3.11
N ARG A 265 -34.98 -12.47 -4.17
CA ARG A 265 -36.37 -11.99 -4.29
C ARG A 265 -37.42 -13.10 -4.42
N GLN A 266 -37.01 -14.29 -4.86
CA GLN A 266 -37.89 -15.46 -5.00
C GLN A 266 -37.91 -16.32 -3.73
N SER A 267 -36.88 -16.20 -2.88
CA SER A 267 -36.81 -16.84 -1.58
C SER A 267 -37.57 -16.05 -0.50
N PRO A 268 -38.10 -16.71 0.54
CA PRO A 268 -38.69 -16.02 1.68
C PRO A 268 -37.72 -15.03 2.35
N PRO A 269 -38.18 -13.83 2.73
CA PRO A 269 -37.31 -12.76 3.21
C PRO A 269 -36.69 -13.06 4.59
N ASP A 270 -37.37 -13.82 5.44
CA ASP A 270 -36.92 -14.16 6.80
C ASP A 270 -36.04 -15.42 6.85
N GLU A 271 -35.85 -16.11 5.71
CA GLU A 271 -34.93 -17.25 5.64
C GLU A 271 -33.47 -16.80 5.62
N PRO A 272 -32.54 -17.60 6.18
CA PRO A 272 -31.12 -17.33 6.09
C PRO A 272 -30.64 -17.20 4.64
N TYR A 273 -29.77 -16.23 4.41
CA TYR A 273 -29.08 -16.09 3.13
C TYR A 273 -27.77 -16.87 3.17
N TYR A 274 -27.59 -17.76 2.19
CA TYR A 274 -26.41 -18.61 2.09
C TYR A 274 -25.42 -18.06 1.06
N PRO A 275 -24.32 -17.39 1.49
CA PRO A 275 -23.31 -16.89 0.58
C PRO A 275 -22.53 -18.04 -0.07
N LYS A 276 -22.14 -17.85 -1.33
CA LYS A 276 -21.34 -18.83 -2.09
C LYS A 276 -19.85 -18.79 -1.68
N GLY A 277 -19.58 -19.04 -0.41
CA GLY A 277 -18.24 -19.08 0.17
C GLY A 277 -17.93 -17.93 1.11
N GLN A 278 -16.82 -18.12 1.84
CA GLN A 278 -16.41 -17.27 2.95
C GLN A 278 -16.17 -15.80 2.56
N ASP A 279 -15.54 -15.51 1.41
CA ASP A 279 -15.28 -14.11 1.02
C ASP A 279 -16.56 -13.31 0.78
N LEU A 280 -17.61 -13.96 0.27
CA LEU A 280 -18.92 -13.32 0.11
C LEU A 280 -19.59 -13.12 1.47
N ALA A 281 -19.46 -14.07 2.40
CA ALA A 281 -19.93 -13.90 3.77
C ALA A 281 -19.23 -12.71 4.44
N ILE A 282 -17.90 -12.60 4.31
CA ILE A 282 -17.10 -11.46 4.81
C ILE A 282 -17.57 -10.16 4.15
N HIS A 283 -17.73 -10.16 2.82
CA HIS A 283 -18.14 -8.98 2.07
C HIS A 283 -19.52 -8.47 2.50
N PHE A 284 -20.52 -9.34 2.64
CA PHE A 284 -21.86 -8.91 3.06
C PHE A 284 -21.90 -8.57 4.54
N ALA A 285 -21.13 -9.23 5.39
CA ALA A 285 -21.00 -8.84 6.79
C ALA A 285 -20.41 -7.43 6.93
N GLU A 286 -19.37 -7.12 6.16
CA GLU A 286 -18.77 -5.79 6.06
C GLU A 286 -19.82 -4.76 5.62
N GLU A 287 -20.54 -5.01 4.52
CA GLU A 287 -21.54 -4.04 4.04
C GLU A 287 -22.76 -3.88 4.97
N ALA A 288 -23.09 -4.92 5.73
CA ALA A 288 -24.10 -4.85 6.77
C ALA A 288 -23.65 -4.05 8.01
N GLY A 289 -22.40 -3.57 8.05
CA GLY A 289 -21.87 -2.80 9.17
C GLY A 289 -21.35 -3.65 10.34
N GLY A 290 -21.14 -4.94 10.13
CA GLY A 290 -20.59 -5.88 11.10
C GLY A 290 -19.38 -6.63 10.56
N ARG A 291 -19.06 -7.75 11.19
CA ARG A 291 -18.09 -8.73 10.68
C ARG A 291 -18.51 -10.14 11.06
N LEU A 292 -17.86 -11.13 10.44
CA LEU A 292 -17.94 -12.51 10.93
C LEU A 292 -17.20 -12.63 12.27
N MET A 293 -17.68 -13.54 13.11
CA MET A 293 -16.98 -13.96 14.32
C MET A 293 -15.80 -14.88 14.00
N THR A 294 -14.79 -14.89 14.85
CA THR A 294 -13.76 -15.95 14.81
C THR A 294 -14.31 -17.24 15.43
N ASP A 295 -13.61 -18.36 15.23
CA ASP A 295 -13.92 -19.63 15.87
C ASP A 295 -13.78 -19.58 17.40
N LYS A 296 -12.79 -18.84 17.93
CA LYS A 296 -12.66 -18.60 19.37
C LYS A 296 -13.80 -17.76 19.94
N GLU A 297 -14.20 -16.73 19.22
CA GLU A 297 -15.37 -15.91 19.60
C GLU A 297 -16.64 -16.76 19.58
N PHE A 298 -16.83 -17.59 18.56
CA PHE A 298 -17.94 -18.53 18.49
C PHE A 298 -17.98 -19.48 19.69
N GLU A 299 -16.85 -20.12 20.04
CA GLU A 299 -16.76 -21.00 21.20
C GLU A 299 -17.14 -20.28 22.50
N HIS A 300 -16.62 -19.07 22.70
CA HIS A 300 -16.96 -18.25 23.86
C HIS A 300 -18.45 -17.88 23.91
N ILE A 301 -19.03 -17.51 22.77
CA ILE A 301 -20.46 -17.21 22.65
C ILE A 301 -21.28 -18.43 23.07
N VAL A 302 -20.99 -19.61 22.51
CA VAL A 302 -21.71 -20.85 22.82
C VAL A 302 -21.69 -21.16 24.31
N HIS A 303 -20.52 -21.07 24.94
CA HIS A 303 -20.38 -21.29 26.38
C HIS A 303 -21.09 -20.23 27.24
N SER A 304 -21.28 -19.03 26.70
CA SER A 304 -21.93 -17.91 27.38
C SER A 304 -23.46 -17.95 27.30
N ILE A 305 -24.05 -18.62 26.30
CA ILE A 305 -25.51 -18.66 26.06
C ILE A 305 -26.38 -18.93 27.30
N PRO A 306 -26.03 -19.83 28.24
CA PRO A 306 -26.83 -20.05 29.44
C PRO A 306 -27.08 -18.77 30.27
N SER A 307 -26.21 -17.77 30.14
CA SER A 307 -26.31 -16.47 30.81
C SER A 307 -27.07 -15.41 29.98
N TYR A 308 -27.42 -15.71 28.72
CA TYR A 308 -28.05 -14.77 27.77
C TYR A 308 -29.26 -15.43 27.07
N PRO A 309 -30.47 -15.36 27.66
CA PRO A 309 -31.68 -16.00 27.13
C PRO A 309 -32.06 -15.57 25.70
N ASP A 310 -31.73 -14.35 25.29
CA ASP A 310 -32.02 -13.83 23.95
C ASP A 310 -31.22 -14.54 22.84
N LEU A 311 -30.19 -15.32 23.22
CA LEU A 311 -29.34 -16.09 22.30
C LEU A 311 -29.68 -17.57 22.25
N GLN A 312 -30.83 -18.01 22.79
CA GLN A 312 -31.22 -19.43 22.70
C GLN A 312 -31.34 -19.93 21.25
N ASN A 313 -31.76 -19.05 20.31
CA ASN A 313 -31.77 -19.36 18.88
C ASN A 313 -30.37 -19.62 18.28
N PHE A 314 -29.30 -19.23 18.98
CA PHE A 314 -27.93 -19.54 18.57
C PHE A 314 -27.62 -21.04 18.66
N LEU A 315 -28.32 -21.79 19.52
CA LEU A 315 -28.14 -23.22 19.68
C LEU A 315 -28.87 -24.06 18.62
N GLN A 316 -29.63 -23.43 17.72
CA GLN A 316 -30.29 -24.14 16.64
C GLN A 316 -29.25 -24.79 15.72
N LYS A 317 -29.53 -26.03 15.31
CA LYS A 317 -28.67 -26.81 14.42
C LYS A 317 -28.46 -26.06 13.11
N GLY A 318 -27.20 -25.97 12.70
CA GLY A 318 -26.82 -25.24 11.49
C GLY A 318 -25.31 -25.08 11.38
N ALA A 319 -24.89 -24.45 10.28
CA ALA A 319 -23.50 -24.16 9.99
C ALA A 319 -23.32 -22.66 9.70
N GLU A 320 -22.26 -22.06 10.25
CA GLU A 320 -21.96 -20.65 10.01
C GLU A 320 -20.51 -20.44 9.58
N TRP A 321 -20.29 -19.49 8.68
CA TRP A 321 -18.96 -19.03 8.30
C TRP A 321 -18.32 -18.22 9.42
N THR A 322 -17.03 -18.45 9.67
CA THR A 322 -16.23 -17.62 10.57
C THR A 322 -15.28 -16.70 9.79
N ALA A 323 -14.67 -15.72 10.46
CA ALA A 323 -13.60 -14.89 9.92
C ALA A 323 -12.24 -15.61 9.87
N SER A 324 -12.11 -16.72 10.59
CA SER A 324 -10.88 -17.51 10.72
C SER A 324 -10.62 -18.33 9.46
N ARG A 325 -9.35 -18.63 9.20
CA ARG A 325 -8.98 -19.51 8.09
C ARG A 325 -8.83 -20.95 8.55
N ALA A 326 -9.12 -21.88 7.64
CA ALA A 326 -8.77 -23.26 7.85
C ALA A 326 -7.26 -23.42 7.77
N THR A 327 -6.65 -24.01 8.80
CA THR A 327 -5.22 -24.33 8.79
C THR A 327 -4.93 -25.44 7.77
N PRO A 328 -3.69 -25.57 7.27
CA PRO A 328 -3.34 -26.67 6.37
C PRO A 328 -3.66 -28.06 6.93
N GLU A 329 -3.61 -28.24 8.25
CA GLU A 329 -3.97 -29.49 8.92
C GLU A 329 -5.49 -29.74 8.90
N GLN A 330 -6.29 -28.71 9.22
CA GLN A 330 -7.76 -28.80 9.16
C GLN A 330 -8.26 -29.04 7.72
N ILE A 331 -7.56 -28.49 6.73
CA ILE A 331 -7.85 -28.76 5.31
C ILE A 331 -7.56 -30.22 4.98
N LYS A 332 -6.41 -30.74 5.44
CA LYS A 332 -6.01 -32.13 5.20
C LYS A 332 -6.87 -33.16 5.92
N SER A 333 -7.52 -32.80 7.03
CA SER A 333 -8.40 -33.69 7.79
C SER A 333 -9.88 -33.53 7.44
N SER A 334 -10.22 -32.58 6.55
CA SER A 334 -11.61 -32.36 6.15
C SER A 334 -11.99 -33.27 4.99
N ASP A 335 -12.91 -34.20 5.26
CA ASP A 335 -13.47 -35.10 4.24
C ASP A 335 -14.04 -34.32 3.05
N VAL A 336 -14.70 -33.18 3.32
CA VAL A 336 -15.28 -32.28 2.30
C VAL A 336 -14.19 -31.63 1.43
N ALA A 337 -13.05 -31.25 2.02
CA ALA A 337 -11.94 -30.67 1.26
C ALA A 337 -11.15 -31.73 0.47
N LEU A 338 -11.12 -32.97 0.95
CA LEU A 338 -10.42 -34.09 0.33
C LEU A 338 -11.20 -34.72 -0.84
N GLU A 339 -12.54 -34.70 -0.81
CA GLU A 339 -13.40 -35.18 -1.90
C GLU A 339 -13.34 -34.30 -3.17
N LEU A 340 -12.90 -33.04 -3.04
CA LEU A 340 -12.83 -32.10 -4.15
C LEU A 340 -11.45 -32.16 -4.86
N ASN A 341 -11.49 -32.23 -6.20
CA ASN A 341 -10.37 -32.44 -7.14
C ASN A 341 -9.04 -31.73 -6.74
N PRO A 342 -7.86 -32.38 -6.85
CA PRO A 342 -6.56 -31.79 -6.50
C PRO A 342 -6.25 -30.42 -7.14
N GLU A 343 -6.84 -30.09 -8.28
CA GLU A 343 -6.74 -28.77 -8.93
C GLU A 343 -7.38 -27.63 -8.11
N PHE A 344 -8.30 -27.93 -7.19
CA PHE A 344 -9.00 -26.96 -6.33
C PHE A 344 -8.32 -26.74 -4.97
N ARG A 345 -7.12 -27.29 -4.76
CA ARG A 345 -6.24 -27.00 -3.60
C ARG A 345 -5.61 -25.60 -3.64
N THR A 346 -6.11 -24.69 -4.48
CA THR A 346 -5.70 -23.29 -4.39
C THR A 346 -6.36 -22.70 -3.14
N SER A 347 -5.55 -22.14 -2.24
CA SER A 347 -5.92 -21.62 -0.91
C SER A 347 -6.99 -20.52 -0.89
N ASN A 348 -7.56 -20.18 -2.05
CA ASN A 348 -8.47 -19.06 -2.24
C ASN A 348 -9.94 -19.41 -2.01
N PHE A 349 -10.32 -20.69 -1.80
CA PHE A 349 -11.73 -21.12 -1.69
C PHE A 349 -12.08 -21.92 -0.43
N ILE A 350 -11.14 -22.07 0.51
CA ILE A 350 -11.35 -22.85 1.73
C ILE A 350 -11.47 -21.90 2.91
N GLY A 351 -12.63 -21.94 3.55
CA GLY A 351 -12.91 -21.18 4.78
C GLY A 351 -13.11 -22.12 5.96
N LEU A 352 -13.21 -21.53 7.13
CA LEU A 352 -13.60 -22.26 8.33
C LEU A 352 -15.09 -22.04 8.59
N SER A 353 -15.79 -23.11 8.91
CA SER A 353 -17.18 -23.07 9.34
C SER A 353 -17.35 -23.80 10.66
N VAL A 354 -18.25 -23.29 11.48
CA VAL A 354 -18.64 -23.88 12.75
C VAL A 354 -19.96 -24.62 12.58
N PHE A 355 -19.99 -25.87 13.01
CA PHE A 355 -21.17 -26.73 12.97
C PHE A 355 -21.71 -26.92 14.38
N ARG A 356 -23.00 -26.63 14.56
CA ARG A 356 -23.72 -26.90 15.80
C ARG A 356 -24.38 -28.27 15.71
N GLY A 357 -24.02 -29.17 16.63
CA GLY A 357 -24.59 -30.51 16.77
C GLY A 357 -25.82 -30.54 17.67
N ASP A 358 -26.33 -31.75 17.94
CA ASP A 358 -27.50 -31.92 18.79
C ASP A 358 -27.18 -31.53 20.25
N ILE A 359 -28.15 -30.88 20.92
CA ILE A 359 -28.07 -30.53 22.33
C ILE A 359 -28.36 -31.79 23.14
N SER A 360 -27.35 -32.33 23.82
CA SER A 360 -27.56 -33.46 24.73
C SER A 360 -27.89 -32.94 26.14
N HIS A 361 -29.08 -33.26 26.64
CA HIS A 361 -29.36 -33.18 28.06
C HIS A 361 -28.76 -34.43 28.71
N GLN A 362 -27.57 -34.33 29.32
CA GLN A 362 -27.11 -35.39 30.21
C GLN A 362 -28.00 -35.42 31.46
N ILE A 363 -29.06 -36.23 31.41
CA ILE A 363 -29.84 -36.61 32.60
C ILE A 363 -29.01 -37.65 33.36
N GLY A 364 -28.06 -37.19 34.16
CA GLY A 364 -27.22 -38.02 35.02
C GLY A 364 -27.24 -37.48 36.45
N SER A 365 -28.17 -38.00 37.27
CA SER A 365 -28.24 -38.07 38.76
C SER A 365 -27.72 -36.91 39.65
N LYS A 366 -27.37 -35.74 39.11
CA LYS A 366 -27.12 -34.51 39.87
C LYS A 366 -28.02 -33.43 39.30
N LEU A 367 -28.89 -32.88 40.14
CA LEU A 367 -29.97 -31.94 39.81
C LEU A 367 -29.53 -30.57 39.22
N ASN A 368 -28.31 -30.43 38.69
CA ASN A 368 -27.75 -29.18 38.16
C ASN A 368 -26.82 -29.43 36.95
N ALA A 369 -27.17 -30.32 36.02
CA ALA A 369 -26.40 -30.47 34.77
C ALA A 369 -26.81 -29.36 33.79
N LYS A 370 -25.87 -28.45 33.48
CA LYS A 370 -26.05 -27.43 32.43
C LYS A 370 -26.20 -28.13 31.06
N PRO A 371 -27.08 -27.65 30.16
CA PRO A 371 -27.15 -28.17 28.81
C PRO A 371 -25.81 -27.99 28.12
N THR A 372 -25.22 -29.09 27.61
CA THR A 372 -23.95 -29.06 26.88
C THR A 372 -24.27 -29.11 25.40
N ALA A 373 -24.16 -27.97 24.73
CA ALA A 373 -24.24 -27.90 23.28
C ALA A 373 -22.96 -28.54 22.69
N SER A 374 -23.12 -29.52 21.80
CA SER A 374 -22.00 -30.06 21.05
C SER A 374 -21.76 -29.17 19.82
N PHE A 375 -20.52 -28.75 19.59
CA PHE A 375 -20.15 -28.04 18.37
C PHE A 375 -18.85 -28.63 17.82
N SER A 376 -18.62 -28.41 16.53
CA SER A 376 -17.37 -28.81 15.87
C SER A 376 -16.93 -27.72 14.90
N VAL A 377 -15.62 -27.50 14.87
CA VAL A 377 -14.98 -26.62 13.91
C VAL A 377 -14.50 -27.47 12.74
N LYS A 378 -14.92 -27.15 11.51
CA LYS A 378 -14.51 -27.90 10.32
C LYS A 378 -14.08 -26.95 9.20
N ALA A 379 -13.06 -27.34 8.45
CA ALA A 379 -12.75 -26.69 7.19
C ALA A 379 -13.86 -27.00 6.19
N ALA A 380 -14.44 -25.96 5.58
CA ALA A 380 -15.48 -26.10 4.59
C ALA A 380 -15.02 -25.46 3.27
N VAL A 381 -15.31 -26.18 2.19
CA VAL A 381 -15.17 -25.70 0.83
C VAL A 381 -16.58 -25.56 0.28
N CYS A 382 -16.90 -24.40 -0.27
CA CYS A 382 -18.21 -24.17 -0.84
C CYS A 382 -18.10 -23.82 -2.32
N TYR A 383 -18.75 -24.65 -3.15
CA TYR A 383 -18.99 -24.37 -4.56
C TYR A 383 -20.43 -24.78 -4.90
N GLY A 384 -21.17 -23.89 -5.57
CA GLY A 384 -22.55 -24.18 -6.01
C GLY A 384 -23.66 -23.58 -5.13
N ARG A 385 -24.92 -23.94 -5.43
CA ARG A 385 -26.15 -23.39 -4.82
C ARG A 385 -26.63 -24.15 -3.57
N SER A 386 -25.89 -25.16 -3.11
CA SER A 386 -26.39 -26.17 -2.16
C SER A 386 -25.70 -26.15 -0.78
N SER A 387 -24.87 -25.16 -0.47
CA SER A 387 -24.30 -25.02 0.87
C SER A 387 -25.27 -24.28 1.78
N GLU A 388 -25.79 -24.95 2.81
CA GLU A 388 -26.62 -24.34 3.86
C GLU A 388 -25.75 -23.73 4.98
N ILE A 389 -24.66 -23.05 4.60
CA ILE A 389 -23.74 -22.39 5.55
C ILE A 389 -24.06 -20.90 5.58
N GLY A 390 -24.72 -20.46 6.65
CA GLY A 390 -25.11 -19.08 6.89
C GLY A 390 -24.00 -18.27 7.56
N PHE A 391 -24.38 -17.13 8.14
CA PHE A 391 -23.49 -16.36 9.02
C PHE A 391 -24.28 -15.41 9.92
N ARG A 392 -23.65 -15.01 11.03
CA ARG A 392 -24.14 -13.96 11.92
C ARG A 392 -23.15 -12.80 11.97
N LEU A 393 -23.71 -11.64 12.28
CA LEU A 393 -22.93 -10.42 12.47
C LEU A 393 -22.50 -10.31 13.94
N VAL A 394 -21.23 -9.98 14.13
CA VAL A 394 -20.71 -9.49 15.40
C VAL A 394 -20.09 -8.09 15.24
N ARG A 395 -20.10 -7.32 16.32
CA ARG A 395 -19.42 -6.03 16.46
C ARG A 395 -18.70 -5.95 17.79
N LEU A 396 -17.60 -5.22 17.89
CA LEU A 396 -16.99 -4.97 19.20
C LEU A 396 -17.88 -4.07 20.05
N ALA A 397 -17.87 -4.28 21.36
CA ALA A 397 -18.64 -3.47 22.30
C ALA A 397 -17.94 -2.17 22.75
N GLY A 398 -16.92 -1.73 22.01
CA GLY A 398 -16.20 -0.49 22.29
C GLY A 398 -15.03 -0.67 23.25
N SER A 399 -13.94 -1.26 22.75
CA SER A 399 -12.60 -0.90 23.20
C SER A 399 -11.88 -0.25 22.02
N ILE A 400 -12.05 1.07 21.86
CA ILE A 400 -11.22 1.86 20.95
C ILE A 400 -9.79 1.78 21.50
N PRO A 401 -8.78 1.36 20.70
CA PRO A 401 -7.40 1.46 21.14
C PRO A 401 -7.10 2.93 21.47
N PRO A 402 -6.71 3.26 22.72
CA PRO A 402 -6.48 4.64 23.09
C PRO A 402 -5.40 5.24 22.19
N LYS A 403 -5.58 6.51 21.78
CA LYS A 403 -4.53 7.25 21.10
C LYS A 403 -3.32 7.30 22.04
N LYS A 404 -2.20 6.65 21.68
CA LYS A 404 -0.95 6.81 22.43
C LYS A 404 -0.60 8.29 22.36
N GLN A 405 -0.53 8.96 23.51
CA GLN A 405 0.07 10.29 23.57
C GLN A 405 1.53 10.15 23.10
N PRO A 406 2.04 11.04 22.24
CA PRO A 406 3.46 11.05 21.93
C PRO A 406 4.25 11.17 23.25
N PRO A 407 5.41 10.50 23.37
CA PRO A 407 6.26 10.68 24.54
C PRO A 407 6.53 12.18 24.71
N LYS A 408 6.26 12.69 25.93
CA LYS A 408 6.46 14.09 26.31
C LYS A 408 7.92 14.50 26.20
#